data_AF-A0A504WY16-F1
#
_entry.id   AF-A0A504WY16-F1
#
_cell.length_a   1.000
_cell.length_b   1.000
_cell.length_c   1.000
_cell.angle_alpha   90.00
_cell.angle_beta   90.00
_cell.angle_gamma   90.00
#
_symmetry.space_group_name_H-M   'P 1'
#
loop_
_entity.id
_entity.type
_entity.pdbx_description
1 polymer ?
#
loop_
_entity_poly.entity_id
_entity_poly.type
_entity_poly.pdbx_seq_one_letter_code
_entity_poly.pdbx_strand_id
1 'polypeptide(L)'
;MVALEREYVLGSFCELRIITSLSSTQLSKVTLRKPVEDDDTSTAARAEVFGTELIPGVPVHLPPGRSLSIFTSTGCTLSLVAPPTVLQRCYATSLGATWVRSLLDFHSHLERARVEARGRDDVGPRVLFVSDRHHCGASTYVRWLSNFAVRLGYHPLLLDGVLDTPAFAFPGSIALFHAQHCMDIEEEMNLTPALYAQVGQSRVANPRLYQHWVQQLLPNGMEKMARSERCRVGGLFFDFGTQTNPLDTLLDTIVAADIDHVCVVGSSWLRWKLVQRAWERFGGEGSMSIVQAMLDPRWNVPPEVDCGGGQHFKVFLLDSVELVNSVPVPLLNRQRWLQYFFGTPTSPVKPTLITLEASQVRVATVGAAAIAAMSTLLPMMDSEDADRQKADVAAVSFTTLQDVALKDRIVAISTATEYERSPDGELHRLPFSVFERRIRHGTVLGFALVESVTPERLTLLVSGCPLDKELGLCFLLTEEVLKS
;
A
#
# COMPACT_ATOMS: atom_id res chain seq x y z
N MET A 1 -21.91 -27.52 -2.00
CA MET A 1 -21.20 -28.02 -0.80
C MET A 1 -21.70 -27.23 0.40
N VAL A 2 -21.88 -27.85 1.55
CA VAL A 2 -22.42 -27.22 2.76
C VAL A 2 -21.26 -26.68 3.61
N ALA A 3 -21.37 -25.45 4.12
CA ALA A 3 -20.40 -24.90 5.06
C ALA A 3 -20.44 -25.68 6.38
N LEU A 4 -19.28 -25.97 6.96
CA LEU A 4 -19.17 -26.72 8.21
C LEU A 4 -18.68 -25.79 9.32
N GLU A 5 -19.14 -26.03 10.54
CA GLU A 5 -18.63 -25.39 11.75
C GLU A 5 -17.52 -26.24 12.37
N ARG A 6 -16.42 -25.60 12.78
CA ARG A 6 -15.36 -26.23 13.56
C ARG A 6 -14.89 -25.28 14.66
N GLU A 7 -14.68 -25.84 15.84
CA GLU A 7 -14.13 -25.11 16.98
C GLU A 7 -12.61 -25.27 17.07
N TYR A 8 -11.95 -24.19 17.47
CA TYR A 8 -10.51 -24.13 17.70
C TYR A 8 -10.26 -23.53 19.08
N VAL A 9 -9.63 -24.31 19.95
CA VAL A 9 -9.17 -23.85 21.27
C VAL A 9 -7.72 -23.41 21.14
N LEU A 10 -7.45 -22.13 21.39
CA LEU A 10 -6.14 -21.52 21.31
C LEU A 10 -5.61 -21.23 22.71
N GLY A 11 -4.36 -21.61 22.96
CA GLY A 11 -3.63 -21.16 24.15
C GLY A 11 -3.24 -19.68 24.07
N SER A 12 -2.72 -19.15 25.17
CA SER A 12 -2.15 -17.80 25.21
C SER A 12 -0.97 -17.67 24.24
N PHE A 13 -0.90 -16.52 23.54
CA PHE A 13 0.08 -16.21 22.50
C PHE A 13 0.04 -17.13 21.25
N CYS A 14 -1.03 -17.90 21.07
CA CYS A 14 -1.24 -18.72 19.89
C CYS A 14 -2.03 -17.96 18.80
N GLU A 15 -2.01 -18.52 17.60
CA GLU A 15 -2.80 -18.04 16.47
C GLU A 15 -3.51 -19.18 15.73
N LEU A 16 -4.61 -18.83 15.07
CA LEU A 16 -5.29 -19.65 14.08
C LEU A 16 -4.97 -19.11 12.68
N ARG A 17 -4.33 -19.94 11.86
CA ARG A 17 -4.04 -19.64 10.45
C ARG A 17 -5.17 -20.11 9.56
N ILE A 18 -5.63 -19.22 8.69
CA ILE A 18 -6.78 -19.44 7.80
C ILE A 18 -6.38 -19.04 6.38
N ILE A 19 -6.72 -19.86 5.40
CA ILE A 19 -6.59 -19.54 3.97
C ILE A 19 -7.99 -19.62 3.36
N THR A 20 -8.61 -18.47 3.12
CA THR A 20 -9.94 -18.40 2.52
C THR A 20 -9.87 -18.63 1.01
N SER A 21 -10.92 -19.20 0.44
CA SER A 21 -11.00 -19.46 -1.00
C SER A 21 -11.60 -18.28 -1.75
N LEU A 22 -11.01 -17.89 -2.88
CA LEU A 22 -11.62 -16.92 -3.79
C LEU A 22 -12.80 -17.49 -4.59
N SER A 23 -12.75 -18.80 -4.89
CA SER A 23 -13.73 -19.47 -5.75
C SER A 23 -15.01 -19.92 -5.01
N SER A 24 -15.06 -19.76 -3.69
CA SER A 24 -16.22 -20.19 -2.92
C SER A 24 -17.28 -19.10 -2.87
N THR A 25 -18.52 -19.47 -3.16
CA THR A 25 -19.70 -18.62 -2.93
C THR A 25 -20.11 -18.56 -1.46
N GLN A 26 -19.49 -19.38 -0.60
CA GLN A 26 -19.75 -19.39 0.84
C GLN A 26 -18.67 -18.61 1.58
N LEU A 27 -19.08 -17.50 2.18
CA LEU A 27 -18.20 -16.69 3.03
C LEU A 27 -17.79 -17.49 4.27
N SER A 28 -16.49 -17.44 4.57
CA SER A 28 -15.98 -17.97 5.83
C SER A 28 -16.25 -16.95 6.91
N LYS A 29 -16.79 -17.36 8.06
CA LYS A 29 -17.03 -16.47 9.20
C LYS A 29 -16.38 -17.05 10.45
N VAL A 30 -15.79 -16.18 11.26
CA VAL A 30 -15.24 -16.52 12.56
C VAL A 30 -16.02 -15.84 13.66
N THR A 31 -16.14 -16.50 14.81
CA THR A 31 -16.77 -15.93 16.01
C THR A 31 -15.92 -16.26 17.21
N LEU A 32 -15.49 -15.22 17.94
CA LEU A 32 -14.91 -15.37 19.27
C LEU A 32 -16.03 -15.81 20.22
N ARG A 33 -15.91 -16.95 20.88
CA ARG A 33 -16.94 -17.39 21.81
C ARG A 33 -16.96 -16.53 23.06
N LYS A 34 -18.17 -16.33 23.59
CA LYS A 34 -18.35 -15.68 24.89
C LYS A 34 -17.74 -16.59 25.98
N PRO A 35 -17.03 -16.03 26.96
CA PRO A 35 -16.62 -16.80 28.13
C PRO A 35 -17.87 -17.39 28.80
N VAL A 36 -17.75 -18.62 29.32
CA VAL A 36 -18.78 -19.22 30.16
C VAL A 36 -18.79 -18.42 31.48
N GLU A 37 -19.97 -17.99 31.95
CA GLU A 37 -20.18 -17.05 33.06
C GLU A 37 -19.72 -17.53 34.46
N ASP A 38 -18.93 -18.60 34.55
CA ASP A 38 -18.73 -19.34 35.81
C ASP A 38 -17.43 -19.03 36.58
N ASP A 39 -16.63 -18.02 36.22
CA ASP A 39 -15.46 -17.68 37.02
C ASP A 39 -15.10 -16.18 36.98
N ASP A 40 -15.38 -15.49 38.09
CA ASP A 40 -15.10 -14.05 38.35
C ASP A 40 -13.58 -13.72 38.33
N THR A 41 -12.73 -14.73 38.14
CA THR A 41 -11.27 -14.65 38.04
C THR A 41 -10.70 -14.92 36.63
N SER A 42 -11.55 -15.20 35.64
CA SER A 42 -11.12 -15.49 34.27
C SER A 42 -10.64 -14.23 33.52
N THR A 43 -9.39 -14.21 33.07
CA THR A 43 -8.89 -13.17 32.16
C THR A 43 -9.76 -13.15 30.90
N ALA A 44 -10.41 -12.00 30.62
CA ALA A 44 -11.31 -11.86 29.48
C ALA A 44 -10.64 -12.32 28.17
N ALA A 45 -11.26 -13.30 27.49
CA ALA A 45 -10.74 -13.85 26.25
C ALA A 45 -10.67 -12.77 25.16
N ARG A 46 -9.48 -12.60 24.55
CA ARG A 46 -9.24 -11.64 23.48
C ARG A 46 -8.72 -12.36 22.24
N ALA A 47 -9.20 -11.96 21.08
CA ALA A 47 -8.68 -12.38 19.80
C ALA A 47 -8.71 -11.20 18.84
N GLU A 48 -7.77 -11.16 17.91
CA GLU A 48 -7.63 -10.05 16.97
C GLU A 48 -7.16 -10.53 15.60
N VAL A 49 -7.66 -9.86 14.57
CA VAL A 49 -7.30 -10.08 13.16
C VAL A 49 -6.70 -8.79 12.66
N PHE A 50 -5.44 -8.83 12.23
CA PHE A 50 -4.72 -7.65 11.77
C PHE A 50 -4.69 -6.48 12.78
N GLY A 51 -4.72 -6.77 14.08
CA GLY A 51 -4.72 -5.76 15.15
C GLY A 51 -6.10 -5.18 15.48
N THR A 52 -7.15 -5.60 14.77
CA THR A 52 -8.55 -5.28 15.08
C THR A 52 -9.13 -6.36 16.00
N GLU A 53 -9.62 -5.96 17.17
CA GLU A 53 -10.17 -6.87 18.17
C GLU A 53 -11.52 -7.47 17.72
N LEU A 54 -11.69 -8.77 17.95
CA LEU A 54 -12.96 -9.47 17.73
C LEU A 54 -13.89 -9.25 18.92
N ILE A 55 -15.15 -8.95 18.64
CA ILE A 55 -16.18 -8.80 19.67
C ILE A 55 -16.77 -10.18 20.00
N PRO A 56 -16.76 -10.63 21.28
CA PRO A 56 -17.31 -11.93 21.67
C PRO A 56 -18.77 -12.11 21.25
N GLY A 57 -19.05 -13.21 20.56
CA GLY A 57 -20.38 -13.59 20.06
C GLY A 57 -20.79 -12.88 18.76
N VAL A 58 -20.00 -11.94 18.25
CA VAL A 58 -20.26 -11.28 16.97
C VAL A 58 -19.53 -12.03 15.85
N PRO A 59 -20.23 -12.56 14.84
CA PRO A 59 -19.59 -13.19 13.70
C PRO A 59 -18.95 -12.13 12.81
N VAL A 60 -17.72 -12.40 12.36
CA VAL A 60 -16.97 -11.57 11.40
C VAL A 60 -16.73 -12.37 10.13
N HIS A 61 -17.09 -11.82 8.97
CA HIS A 61 -16.80 -12.43 7.67
C HIS A 61 -15.35 -12.20 7.27
N LEU A 62 -14.67 -13.28 6.95
CA LEU A 62 -13.30 -13.24 6.48
C LEU A 62 -13.29 -12.95 4.97
N PRO A 63 -12.49 -11.98 4.49
CA PRO A 63 -12.44 -11.67 3.07
C PRO A 63 -12.02 -12.89 2.24
N PRO A 64 -12.59 -13.12 1.04
CA PRO A 64 -12.24 -14.25 0.20
C PRO A 64 -10.83 -14.12 -0.37
N GLY A 65 -10.16 -15.25 -0.60
CA GLY A 65 -8.84 -15.30 -1.24
C GLY A 65 -7.67 -14.77 -0.38
N ARG A 66 -7.84 -14.70 0.95
CA ARG A 66 -6.84 -14.17 1.89
C ARG A 66 -6.17 -15.28 2.69
N SER A 67 -4.89 -15.08 2.98
CA SER A 67 -4.19 -15.77 4.07
C SER A 67 -4.19 -14.86 5.29
N LEU A 68 -4.84 -15.32 6.36
CA LEU A 68 -5.14 -14.55 7.56
C LEU A 68 -4.57 -15.27 8.80
N SER A 69 -4.25 -14.48 9.81
CA SER A 69 -3.96 -14.99 11.15
C SER A 69 -4.88 -14.33 12.17
N ILE A 70 -5.48 -15.16 13.03
CA ILE A 70 -6.24 -14.70 14.20
C ILE A 70 -5.39 -14.99 15.43
N PHE A 71 -4.86 -13.95 16.05
CA PHE A 71 -4.00 -14.06 17.21
C PHE A 71 -4.78 -13.85 18.51
N THR A 72 -4.38 -14.55 19.57
CA THR A 72 -4.88 -14.32 20.93
C THR A 72 -3.74 -14.16 21.92
N SER A 73 -3.80 -13.09 22.72
CA SER A 73 -2.85 -12.86 23.83
C SER A 73 -3.22 -13.65 25.08
N THR A 74 -4.50 -13.84 25.37
CA THR A 74 -5.00 -14.48 26.61
C THR A 74 -5.31 -15.96 26.46
N GLY A 75 -5.44 -16.47 25.23
CA GLY A 75 -6.11 -17.73 24.94
C GLY A 75 -7.61 -17.51 24.73
N CYS A 76 -8.21 -18.30 23.85
CA CYS A 76 -9.63 -18.19 23.48
C CYS A 76 -10.16 -19.42 22.74
N THR A 77 -11.49 -19.51 22.62
CA THR A 77 -12.16 -20.47 21.73
C THR A 77 -12.79 -19.74 20.55
N LEU A 78 -12.41 -20.13 19.33
CA LEU A 78 -12.96 -19.61 18.08
C LEU A 78 -13.87 -20.64 17.44
N SER A 79 -15.05 -20.22 16.96
CA SER A 79 -15.86 -21.00 16.04
C SER A 79 -15.63 -20.48 14.61
N LEU A 80 -15.22 -21.36 13.71
CA LEU A 80 -15.02 -21.08 12.30
C LEU A 80 -16.07 -21.84 11.48
N VAL A 81 -16.91 -21.10 10.75
CA VAL A 81 -17.82 -21.66 9.76
C VAL A 81 -17.24 -21.39 8.38
N ALA A 82 -16.85 -22.45 7.66
CA ALA A 82 -16.20 -22.33 6.37
C ALA A 82 -16.41 -23.57 5.48
N PRO A 83 -16.14 -23.47 4.16
CA PRO A 83 -16.13 -24.63 3.28
C PRO A 83 -15.13 -25.71 3.76
N PRO A 84 -15.37 -27.01 3.51
CA PRO A 84 -14.46 -28.08 3.92
C PRO A 84 -13.01 -27.89 3.44
N THR A 85 -12.82 -27.32 2.24
CA THR A 85 -11.50 -27.03 1.67
C THR A 85 -10.72 -25.96 2.44
N VAL A 86 -11.43 -24.99 3.04
CA VAL A 86 -10.83 -23.98 3.93
C VAL A 86 -10.46 -24.63 5.26
N LEU A 87 -11.39 -25.37 5.89
CA LEU A 87 -11.15 -26.03 7.18
C LEU A 87 -10.00 -27.04 7.14
N GLN A 88 -9.78 -27.71 6.01
CA GLN A 88 -8.66 -28.64 5.84
C GLN A 88 -7.29 -27.95 5.79
N ARG A 89 -7.25 -26.66 5.43
CA ARG A 89 -6.01 -25.85 5.34
C ARG A 89 -5.77 -25.01 6.60
N CYS A 90 -6.74 -24.92 7.50
CA CYS A 90 -6.64 -24.15 8.72
C CYS A 90 -5.90 -24.93 9.82
N TYR A 91 -4.97 -24.29 10.50
CA TYR A 91 -4.25 -24.89 11.62
C TYR A 91 -4.03 -23.87 12.75
N ALA A 92 -4.03 -24.34 13.98
CA ALA A 92 -3.71 -23.56 15.16
C ALA A 92 -2.25 -23.82 15.57
N THR A 93 -1.54 -22.78 15.98
CA THR A 93 -0.20 -22.93 16.57
C THR A 93 -0.34 -23.45 18.00
N SER A 94 0.49 -24.42 18.39
CA SER A 94 0.54 -24.97 19.75
C SER A 94 1.62 -24.32 20.62
N LEU A 95 2.63 -23.74 20.00
CA LEU A 95 3.72 -22.99 20.63
C LEU A 95 3.65 -21.58 20.05
N GLY A 96 3.63 -20.55 20.91
CA GLY A 96 3.24 -19.20 20.53
C GLY A 96 3.91 -18.66 19.26
N ALA A 97 3.18 -17.86 18.51
CA ALA A 97 3.58 -17.42 17.17
C ALA A 97 4.83 -16.52 17.22
N THR A 98 5.93 -16.98 16.62
CA THR A 98 7.24 -16.28 16.65
C THR A 98 7.17 -14.89 16.05
N TRP A 99 6.54 -14.75 14.88
CA TRP A 99 6.40 -13.46 14.21
C TRP A 99 5.59 -12.44 15.03
N VAL A 100 4.65 -12.89 15.87
CA VAL A 100 3.87 -11.99 16.74
C VAL A 100 4.77 -11.38 17.82
N ARG A 101 5.78 -12.11 18.31
CA ARG A 101 6.76 -11.53 19.23
C ARG A 101 7.55 -10.41 18.57
N SER A 102 8.05 -10.65 17.34
CA SER A 102 8.71 -9.62 16.54
C SER A 102 7.82 -8.39 16.31
N LEU A 103 6.54 -8.59 16.03
CA LEU A 103 5.54 -7.52 15.92
C LEU A 103 5.38 -6.72 17.23
N LEU A 104 5.20 -7.39 18.37
CA LEU A 104 4.95 -6.74 19.66
C LEU A 104 6.18 -6.01 20.21
N ASP A 105 7.38 -6.59 20.02
CA ASP A 105 8.64 -5.96 20.38
C ASP A 105 8.85 -4.68 19.56
N PHE A 106 8.60 -4.75 18.24
CA PHE A 106 8.72 -3.60 17.38
C PHE A 106 7.64 -2.55 17.65
N HIS A 107 6.39 -2.96 17.94
CA HIS A 107 5.34 -2.05 18.38
C HIS A 107 5.75 -1.27 19.64
N SER A 108 6.31 -1.97 20.63
CA SER A 108 6.80 -1.35 21.87
C SER A 108 7.96 -0.38 21.62
N HIS A 109 8.84 -0.71 20.68
CA HIS A 109 9.92 0.20 20.22
C HIS A 109 9.35 1.47 19.59
N LEU A 110 8.40 1.34 18.67
CA LEU A 110 7.74 2.49 18.04
C LEU A 110 7.01 3.36 19.07
N GLU A 111 6.37 2.77 20.07
CA GLU A 111 5.67 3.56 21.08
C GLU A 111 6.62 4.40 21.93
N ARG A 112 7.80 3.88 22.27
CA ARG A 112 8.84 4.71 22.92
C ARG A 112 9.24 5.88 22.03
N ALA A 113 9.47 5.63 20.74
CA ALA A 113 9.79 6.68 19.78
C ALA A 113 8.67 7.75 19.68
N ARG A 114 7.40 7.35 19.73
CA ARG A 114 6.26 8.28 19.77
C ARG A 114 6.26 9.14 21.02
N VAL A 115 6.46 8.53 22.19
CA VAL A 115 6.51 9.27 23.47
C VAL A 115 7.65 10.29 23.48
N GLU A 116 8.82 9.92 22.97
CA GLU A 116 9.97 10.82 22.83
C GLU A 116 9.70 11.96 21.85
N ALA A 117 9.18 11.65 20.66
CA ALA A 117 8.81 12.64 19.64
C ALA A 117 7.76 13.61 20.18
N ARG A 118 6.75 13.11 20.89
CA ARG A 118 5.73 13.94 21.55
C ARG A 118 6.35 14.89 22.57
N GLY A 119 7.28 14.41 23.40
CA GLY A 119 7.95 15.23 24.42
C GLY A 119 8.87 16.31 23.85
N ARG A 120 9.39 16.13 22.62
CA ARG A 120 10.26 17.09 21.92
C ARG A 120 9.54 17.95 20.88
N ASP A 121 8.22 17.80 20.76
CA ASP A 121 7.41 18.39 19.69
C ASP A 121 7.90 18.03 18.27
N ASP A 122 8.43 16.81 18.11
CA ASP A 122 9.05 16.30 16.87
C ASP A 122 8.13 15.32 16.12
N VAL A 123 8.49 14.94 14.88
CA VAL A 123 7.75 13.95 14.11
C VAL A 123 7.93 12.56 14.71
N GLY A 124 6.84 11.79 14.78
CA GLY A 124 6.86 10.39 15.19
C GLY A 124 7.59 9.50 14.18
N PRO A 125 7.69 8.19 14.46
CA PRO A 125 8.52 7.30 13.65
C PRO A 125 8.02 7.19 12.20
N ARG A 126 8.95 7.25 11.25
CA ARG A 126 8.71 7.09 9.81
C ARG A 126 9.34 5.78 9.36
N VAL A 127 8.49 4.77 9.26
CA VAL A 127 8.89 3.38 9.10
C VAL A 127 8.63 2.91 7.67
N LEU A 128 9.64 2.36 7.02
CA LEU A 128 9.52 1.71 5.72
C LEU A 128 9.64 0.19 5.86
N PHE A 129 8.72 -0.55 5.27
CA PHE A 129 8.72 -2.02 5.24
C PHE A 129 9.12 -2.53 3.87
N VAL A 130 10.05 -3.48 3.83
CA VAL A 130 10.60 -4.04 2.60
C VAL A 130 10.92 -5.52 2.75
N SER A 131 10.79 -6.29 1.68
CA SER A 131 11.21 -7.70 1.62
C SER A 131 11.95 -8.00 0.32
N ASP A 132 12.67 -9.13 0.25
CA ASP A 132 13.31 -9.60 -1.00
C ASP A 132 12.43 -10.54 -1.82
N ARG A 133 11.35 -11.01 -1.21
CA ARG A 133 10.36 -11.91 -1.80
C ARG A 133 8.97 -11.38 -1.56
N HIS A 134 8.06 -11.71 -2.47
CA HIS A 134 6.64 -11.48 -2.26
C HIS A 134 6.14 -12.33 -1.08
N HIS A 135 5.08 -11.87 -0.43
CA HIS A 135 4.35 -12.64 0.61
C HIS A 135 5.12 -12.92 1.92
N CYS A 136 6.17 -12.15 2.22
CA CYS A 136 6.85 -12.20 3.53
C CYS A 136 6.04 -11.58 4.69
N GLY A 137 4.99 -10.80 4.39
CA GLY A 137 4.11 -10.20 5.39
C GLY A 137 4.39 -8.73 5.72
N ALA A 138 5.11 -7.99 4.87
CA ALA A 138 5.34 -6.55 5.05
C ALA A 138 4.03 -5.77 5.28
N SER A 139 3.06 -5.92 4.38
CA SER A 139 1.73 -5.31 4.52
C SER A 139 0.96 -5.80 5.75
N THR A 140 1.23 -7.02 6.21
CA THR A 140 0.65 -7.54 7.46
C THR A 140 1.18 -6.73 8.64
N TYR A 141 2.49 -6.54 8.77
CA TYR A 141 3.06 -5.68 9.81
C TYR A 141 2.50 -4.27 9.75
N VAL A 142 2.44 -3.68 8.55
CA VAL A 142 1.88 -2.36 8.33
C VAL A 142 0.45 -2.25 8.85
N ARG A 143 -0.41 -3.23 8.53
CA ARG A 143 -1.81 -3.26 9.00
C ARG A 143 -1.91 -3.39 10.53
N TRP A 144 -1.18 -4.33 11.12
CA TRP A 144 -1.16 -4.56 12.56
C TRP A 144 -0.66 -3.32 13.33
N LEU A 145 0.48 -2.76 12.94
CA LEU A 145 1.10 -1.62 13.61
C LEU A 145 0.28 -0.35 13.45
N SER A 146 -0.39 -0.16 12.30
CA SER A 146 -1.35 0.93 12.10
C SER A 146 -2.53 0.82 13.06
N ASN A 147 -3.14 -0.37 13.15
CA ASN A 147 -4.27 -0.60 14.05
C ASN A 147 -3.89 -0.48 15.53
N PHE A 148 -2.71 -0.95 15.93
CA PHE A 148 -2.19 -0.72 17.29
C PHE A 148 -1.99 0.77 17.59
N ALA A 149 -1.43 1.54 16.65
CA ALA A 149 -1.27 2.98 16.82
C ALA A 149 -2.62 3.69 16.97
N VAL A 150 -3.63 3.31 16.17
CA VAL A 150 -4.99 3.85 16.27
C VAL A 150 -5.63 3.52 17.61
N ARG A 151 -5.46 2.30 18.13
CA ARG A 151 -5.96 1.90 19.45
C ARG A 151 -5.36 2.72 20.60
N LEU A 152 -4.13 3.19 20.43
CA LEU A 152 -3.47 4.10 21.37
C LEU A 152 -3.85 5.58 21.16
N GLY A 153 -4.70 5.89 20.19
CA GLY A 153 -5.22 7.24 19.93
C GLY A 153 -4.39 8.07 18.95
N TYR A 154 -3.40 7.47 18.28
CA TYR A 154 -2.65 8.11 17.20
C TYR A 154 -3.35 7.93 15.85
N HIS A 155 -3.04 8.77 14.87
CA HIS A 155 -3.59 8.64 13.52
C HIS A 155 -2.45 8.55 12.48
N PRO A 156 -1.74 7.41 12.39
CA PRO A 156 -0.59 7.28 11.52
C PRO A 156 -0.98 7.48 10.05
N LEU A 157 -0.05 8.02 9.26
CA LEU A 157 -0.14 8.00 7.82
C LEU A 157 0.33 6.66 7.28
N LEU A 158 -0.31 6.19 6.21
CA LEU A 158 0.01 4.94 5.54
C LEU A 158 0.27 5.22 4.07
N LEU A 159 1.48 4.95 3.58
CA LEU A 159 1.83 5.02 2.17
C LEU A 159 1.97 3.60 1.63
N ASP A 160 1.06 3.19 0.74
CA ASP A 160 1.18 1.94 -0.02
C ASP A 160 1.84 2.24 -1.35
N GLY A 161 3.10 1.84 -1.49
CA GLY A 161 3.87 1.99 -2.73
C GLY A 161 4.09 0.69 -3.49
N VAL A 162 3.27 -0.33 -3.25
CA VAL A 162 3.33 -1.60 -3.97
C VAL A 162 2.43 -1.53 -5.21
N LEU A 163 3.02 -1.60 -6.41
CA LEU A 163 2.27 -1.36 -7.65
C LEU A 163 1.57 -2.60 -8.23
N ASP A 164 2.16 -3.78 -8.04
CA ASP A 164 1.71 -5.02 -8.68
C ASP A 164 0.66 -5.77 -7.84
N THR A 165 0.93 -5.88 -6.55
CA THR A 165 0.10 -6.60 -5.56
C THR A 165 -0.18 -5.72 -4.34
N PRO A 166 -0.73 -4.50 -4.51
CA PRO A 166 -0.99 -3.60 -3.39
C PRO A 166 -1.83 -4.28 -2.32
N ALA A 167 -1.57 -3.94 -1.06
CA ALA A 167 -2.34 -4.43 0.07
C ALA A 167 -3.54 -3.54 0.37
N PHE A 168 -3.38 -2.24 0.17
CA PHE A 168 -4.33 -1.20 0.54
C PHE A 168 -4.81 -0.40 -0.68
N ALA A 169 -3.91 -0.15 -1.63
CA ALA A 169 -4.19 0.59 -2.87
C ALA A 169 -4.76 -0.29 -4.00
N PHE A 170 -4.81 0.31 -5.19
CA PHE A 170 -5.19 -0.36 -6.44
C PHE A 170 -3.97 -0.61 -7.33
N PRO A 171 -3.99 -1.67 -8.15
CA PRO A 171 -2.87 -1.99 -9.04
C PRO A 171 -2.46 -0.79 -9.91
N GLY A 172 -1.14 -0.57 -10.03
CA GLY A 172 -0.55 0.53 -10.79
C GLY A 172 -0.56 1.90 -10.09
N SER A 173 -1.07 1.97 -8.85
CA SER A 173 -1.16 3.21 -8.08
C SER A 173 -0.34 3.19 -6.80
N ILE A 174 0.13 4.37 -6.38
CA ILE A 174 0.61 4.64 -5.02
C ILE A 174 -0.51 5.36 -4.28
N ALA A 175 -0.75 5.02 -3.02
CA ALA A 175 -1.80 5.65 -2.22
C ALA A 175 -1.31 6.06 -0.84
N LEU A 176 -1.67 7.28 -0.43
CA LEU A 176 -1.44 7.82 0.91
C LEU A 176 -2.77 7.88 1.67
N PHE A 177 -2.89 7.12 2.75
CA PHE A 177 -4.04 7.06 3.64
C PHE A 177 -3.74 7.72 4.98
N HIS A 178 -4.81 8.12 5.66
CA HIS A 178 -4.78 8.65 7.02
C HIS A 178 -5.64 7.73 7.91
N ALA A 179 -4.99 6.91 8.73
CA ALA A 179 -5.68 5.90 9.52
C ALA A 179 -6.24 6.51 10.81
N GLN A 180 -7.54 6.77 10.86
CA GLN A 180 -8.22 7.34 12.05
C GLN A 180 -8.93 6.28 12.89
N HIS A 181 -9.31 5.18 12.25
CA HIS A 181 -10.03 4.07 12.83
C HIS A 181 -9.30 2.78 12.48
N CYS A 182 -9.47 1.74 13.31
CA CYS A 182 -8.93 0.44 12.98
C CYS A 182 -9.50 0.01 11.63
N MET A 183 -8.62 -0.50 10.77
CA MET A 183 -9.02 -1.05 9.48
C MET A 183 -9.97 -2.21 9.73
N ASP A 184 -11.16 -2.13 9.12
CA ASP A 184 -12.17 -3.16 9.27
C ASP A 184 -11.68 -4.50 8.70
N ILE A 185 -12.14 -5.60 9.29
CA ILE A 185 -11.69 -6.94 8.89
C ILE A 185 -12.33 -7.34 7.56
N GLU A 186 -13.62 -7.03 7.37
CA GLU A 186 -14.43 -7.43 6.22
C GLU A 186 -14.22 -6.49 5.02
N GLU A 187 -14.09 -5.19 5.30
CA GLU A 187 -13.99 -4.12 4.30
C GLU A 187 -12.55 -3.74 3.95
N GLU A 188 -11.60 -4.11 4.81
CA GLU A 188 -10.18 -3.79 4.68
C GLU A 188 -9.94 -2.26 4.59
N MET A 189 -9.31 -1.77 3.52
CA MET A 189 -9.04 -0.34 3.30
C MET A 189 -9.92 0.30 2.23
N ASN A 190 -10.91 -0.42 1.72
CA ASN A 190 -11.65 -0.03 0.51
C ASN A 190 -12.46 1.27 0.66
N LEU A 191 -12.73 1.74 1.89
CA LEU A 191 -13.56 2.92 2.17
C LEU A 191 -12.84 4.06 2.90
N THR A 192 -11.51 3.97 3.10
CA THR A 192 -10.74 5.05 3.76
C THR A 192 -10.33 6.08 2.71
N PRO A 193 -10.53 7.39 2.94
CA PRO A 193 -10.08 8.42 2.01
C PRO A 193 -8.55 8.33 1.84
N ALA A 194 -8.10 8.37 0.59
CA ALA A 194 -6.70 8.32 0.22
C ALA A 194 -6.38 9.29 -0.91
N LEU A 195 -5.14 9.75 -0.96
CA LEU A 195 -4.60 10.41 -2.14
C LEU A 195 -3.91 9.36 -3.02
N TYR A 196 -4.42 9.21 -4.24
CA TYR A 196 -3.89 8.26 -5.21
C TYR A 196 -3.01 8.99 -6.24
N ALA A 197 -1.93 8.33 -6.66
CA ALA A 197 -1.15 8.70 -7.83
C ALA A 197 -1.07 7.49 -8.77
N GLN A 198 -1.47 7.66 -10.03
CA GLN A 198 -1.36 6.62 -11.05
C GLN A 198 0.05 6.66 -11.66
N VAL A 199 0.83 5.60 -11.44
CA VAL A 199 2.24 5.55 -11.87
C VAL A 199 2.36 5.19 -13.35
N GLY A 200 1.49 4.30 -13.84
CA GLY A 200 1.45 3.90 -15.25
C GLY A 200 2.60 3.02 -15.73
N GLN A 201 3.66 2.83 -14.94
CA GLN A 201 4.79 1.93 -15.24
C GLN A 201 5.24 1.19 -13.98
N SER A 202 5.88 0.02 -14.16
CA SER A 202 6.45 -0.69 -13.02
C SER A 202 7.66 0.05 -12.45
N ARG A 203 7.90 -0.12 -11.14
CA ARG A 203 9.06 0.47 -10.46
C ARG A 203 10.40 0.01 -11.07
N VAL A 204 10.45 -1.22 -11.61
CA VAL A 204 11.65 -1.76 -12.29
C VAL A 204 11.86 -1.07 -13.63
N ALA A 205 10.79 -0.85 -14.40
CA ALA A 205 10.88 -0.23 -15.71
C ALA A 205 11.28 1.26 -15.62
N ASN A 206 10.75 1.97 -14.63
CA ASN A 206 11.04 3.40 -14.45
C ASN A 206 11.07 3.79 -12.95
N PRO A 207 12.19 3.54 -12.26
CA PRO A 207 12.32 3.85 -10.83
C PRO A 207 12.24 5.34 -10.53
N ARG A 208 12.68 6.20 -11.47
CA ARG A 208 12.62 7.65 -11.31
C ARG A 208 11.17 8.16 -11.34
N LEU A 209 10.31 7.59 -12.20
CA LEU A 209 8.90 7.94 -12.22
C LEU A 209 8.19 7.51 -10.92
N TYR A 210 8.54 6.34 -10.39
CA TYR A 210 8.06 5.91 -9.08
C TYR A 210 8.44 6.92 -7.98
N GLN A 211 9.73 7.30 -7.92
CA GLN A 211 10.23 8.29 -6.97
C GLN A 211 9.54 9.65 -7.12
N HIS A 212 9.32 10.10 -8.36
CA HIS A 212 8.58 11.33 -8.65
C HIS A 212 7.20 11.31 -7.98
N TRP A 213 6.43 10.23 -8.12
CA TRP A 213 5.10 10.12 -7.51
C TRP A 213 5.12 10.02 -5.99
N VAL A 214 6.09 9.31 -5.41
CA VAL A 214 6.32 9.32 -3.96
C VAL A 214 6.55 10.74 -3.45
N GLN A 215 7.40 11.51 -4.15
CA GLN A 215 7.69 12.91 -3.82
C GLN A 215 6.49 13.86 -4.05
N GLN A 216 5.54 13.52 -4.92
CA GLN A 216 4.31 14.30 -5.07
C GLN A 216 3.30 14.06 -3.94
N LEU A 217 3.22 12.82 -3.43
CA LEU A 217 2.24 12.47 -2.39
C LEU A 217 2.69 12.88 -0.98
N LEU A 218 3.98 12.69 -0.66
CA LEU A 218 4.52 12.91 0.69
C LEU A 218 4.26 14.32 1.26
N PRO A 219 4.42 15.43 0.51
CA PRO A 219 4.17 16.77 1.05
C PRO A 219 2.77 16.96 1.64
N ASN A 220 1.74 16.34 1.03
CA ASN A 220 0.37 16.38 1.55
C ASN A 220 0.26 15.67 2.91
N GLY A 221 1.00 14.57 3.09
CA GLY A 221 1.12 13.87 4.36
C GLY A 221 1.84 14.73 5.41
N MET A 222 2.96 15.35 5.04
CA MET A 222 3.72 16.21 5.94
C MET A 222 2.90 17.43 6.38
N GLU A 223 2.13 18.04 5.48
CA GLU A 223 1.19 19.10 5.83
C GLU A 223 0.13 18.63 6.82
N LYS A 224 -0.38 17.41 6.66
CA LYS A 224 -1.32 16.81 7.62
C LYS A 224 -0.67 16.59 8.99
N MET A 225 0.58 16.11 9.03
CA MET A 225 1.35 15.96 10.27
C MET A 225 1.55 17.32 10.95
N ALA A 226 1.93 18.37 10.21
CA ALA A 226 2.13 19.71 10.77
C ALA A 226 0.86 20.29 11.43
N ARG A 227 -0.34 19.88 10.97
CA ARG A 227 -1.63 20.38 11.46
C ARG A 227 -2.26 19.53 12.57
N SER A 228 -1.74 18.33 12.84
CA SER A 228 -2.38 17.37 13.75
C SER A 228 -1.33 16.61 14.56
N GLU A 229 -1.29 16.87 15.87
CA GLU A 229 -0.42 16.16 16.81
C GLU A 229 -0.60 14.63 16.72
N ARG A 230 -1.84 14.15 16.61
CA ARG A 230 -2.12 12.71 16.47
C ARG A 230 -1.50 12.10 15.22
N CYS A 231 -1.42 12.87 14.13
CA CYS A 231 -0.80 12.43 12.88
C CYS A 231 0.72 12.54 12.97
N ARG A 232 1.23 13.68 13.44
CA ARG A 232 2.66 13.91 13.64
C ARG A 232 3.28 12.84 14.52
N VAL A 233 2.74 12.64 15.71
CA VAL A 233 3.24 11.62 16.67
C VAL A 233 2.92 10.22 16.18
N GLY A 234 1.80 10.01 15.48
CA GLY A 234 1.45 8.73 14.88
C GLY A 234 2.51 8.22 13.88
N GLY A 235 3.13 9.15 13.15
CA GLY A 235 4.21 8.87 12.22
C GLY A 235 3.72 8.38 10.85
N LEU A 236 4.63 7.77 10.09
CA LEU A 236 4.39 7.26 8.73
C LEU A 236 4.71 5.77 8.69
N PHE A 237 3.83 4.98 8.08
CA PHE A 237 4.10 3.60 7.69
C PHE A 237 4.12 3.51 6.17
N PHE A 238 5.25 3.13 5.59
CA PHE A 238 5.44 3.00 4.15
C PHE A 238 5.64 1.53 3.78
N ASP A 239 4.65 0.93 3.12
CA ASP A 239 4.82 -0.37 2.46
C ASP A 239 5.52 -0.19 1.10
N PHE A 240 6.81 -0.52 1.05
CA PHE A 240 7.58 -0.51 -0.19
C PHE A 240 7.41 -1.83 -0.99
N GLY A 241 6.97 -2.90 -0.33
CA GLY A 241 6.85 -4.24 -0.90
C GLY A 241 8.19 -4.88 -1.24
N THR A 242 8.21 -5.65 -2.33
CA THR A 242 9.38 -6.43 -2.73
C THR A 242 10.46 -5.56 -3.37
N GLN A 243 11.64 -5.53 -2.77
CA GLN A 243 12.81 -4.90 -3.34
C GLN A 243 13.37 -5.73 -4.50
N THR A 244 13.46 -5.08 -5.66
CA THR A 244 14.13 -5.58 -6.86
C THR A 244 15.32 -4.68 -7.17
N ASN A 245 16.45 -5.26 -7.61
CA ASN A 245 17.63 -4.46 -7.96
C ASN A 245 17.29 -3.36 -9.01
N PRO A 246 17.93 -2.17 -8.91
CA PRO A 246 18.99 -1.79 -7.97
C PRO A 246 18.47 -1.30 -6.60
N LEU A 247 19.25 -1.54 -5.54
CA LEU A 247 19.01 -1.04 -4.17
C LEU A 247 19.00 0.48 -4.05
N ASP A 248 19.62 1.18 -5.00
CA ASP A 248 19.66 2.64 -4.99
C ASP A 248 18.28 3.27 -5.04
N THR A 249 17.32 2.64 -5.73
CA THR A 249 15.92 3.12 -5.76
C THR A 249 15.30 3.14 -4.36
N LEU A 250 15.61 2.13 -3.54
CA LEU A 250 15.15 2.05 -2.15
C LEU A 250 15.85 3.09 -1.29
N LEU A 251 17.16 3.28 -1.45
CA LEU A 251 17.91 4.30 -0.72
C LEU A 251 17.45 5.73 -1.07
N ASP A 252 17.19 6.00 -2.35
CA ASP A 252 16.59 7.26 -2.81
C ASP A 252 15.23 7.48 -2.16
N THR A 253 14.42 6.42 -2.03
CA THR A 253 13.10 6.48 -1.41
C THR A 253 13.20 6.73 0.09
N ILE A 254 14.14 6.07 0.78
CA ILE A 254 14.44 6.29 2.21
C ILE A 254 14.81 7.76 2.45
N VAL A 255 15.70 8.31 1.62
CA VAL A 255 16.11 9.72 1.71
C VAL A 255 14.93 10.65 1.42
N ALA A 256 14.23 10.45 0.29
CA ALA A 256 13.14 11.32 -0.14
C ALA A 256 11.93 11.33 0.82
N ALA A 257 11.64 10.21 1.47
CA ALA A 257 10.55 10.08 2.44
C ALA A 257 10.98 10.36 3.89
N ASP A 258 12.24 10.75 4.09
CA ASP A 258 12.87 10.99 5.39
C ASP A 258 12.60 9.84 6.38
N ILE A 259 12.86 8.61 5.95
CA ILE A 259 12.63 7.39 6.74
C ILE A 259 13.70 7.26 7.82
N ASP A 260 13.28 6.96 9.04
CA ASP A 260 14.18 6.75 10.20
C ASP A 260 14.21 5.29 10.66
N HIS A 261 13.21 4.48 10.31
CA HIS A 261 13.17 3.04 10.59
C HIS A 261 12.96 2.24 9.30
N VAL A 262 13.93 1.41 8.90
CA VAL A 262 13.78 0.49 7.77
C VAL A 262 13.61 -0.94 8.30
N CYS A 263 12.46 -1.53 8.04
CA CYS A 263 12.09 -2.87 8.47
C CYS A 263 12.22 -3.86 7.32
N VAL A 264 13.24 -4.72 7.39
CA VAL A 264 13.41 -5.82 6.44
C VAL A 264 12.69 -7.05 6.96
N VAL A 265 11.69 -7.52 6.22
CA VAL A 265 10.80 -8.62 6.65
C VAL A 265 11.27 -9.94 6.05
N GLY A 266 11.69 -10.87 6.92
CA GLY A 266 11.97 -12.26 6.56
C GLY A 266 13.26 -12.50 5.76
N SER A 267 14.17 -11.52 5.68
CA SER A 267 15.43 -11.65 4.93
C SER A 267 16.62 -10.98 5.60
N SER A 268 17.40 -11.76 6.34
CA SER A 268 18.69 -11.32 6.87
C SER A 268 19.68 -10.94 5.75
N TRP A 269 19.58 -11.58 4.58
CA TRP A 269 20.41 -11.29 3.43
C TRP A 269 20.14 -9.89 2.85
N LEU A 270 18.87 -9.56 2.61
CA LEU A 270 18.51 -8.22 2.12
C LEU A 270 18.90 -7.15 3.13
N ARG A 271 18.70 -7.40 4.42
CA ARG A 271 19.14 -6.49 5.49
C ARG A 271 20.64 -6.22 5.41
N TRP A 272 21.45 -7.27 5.27
CA TRP A 272 22.89 -7.12 5.12
C TRP A 272 23.26 -6.35 3.84
N LYS A 273 22.67 -6.70 2.70
CA LYS A 273 22.92 -6.02 1.43
C LYS A 273 22.53 -4.54 1.44
N LEU A 274 21.42 -4.22 2.09
CA LEU A 274 20.96 -2.83 2.25
C LEU A 274 21.97 -2.02 3.04
N VAL A 275 22.40 -2.50 4.20
CA VAL A 275 23.39 -1.81 5.05
C VAL A 275 24.71 -1.64 4.31
N GLN A 276 25.20 -2.71 3.65
CA GLN A 276 26.42 -2.65 2.85
C GLN A 276 26.33 -1.54 1.78
N ARG A 277 25.27 -1.57 0.96
CA ARG A 277 25.09 -0.59 -0.13
C ARG A 277 24.91 0.83 0.41
N ALA A 278 24.23 0.99 1.54
CA ALA A 278 24.01 2.30 2.13
C ALA A 278 25.32 2.92 2.66
N TRP A 279 26.18 2.15 3.31
CA TRP A 279 27.50 2.62 3.74
C TRP A 279 28.43 2.94 2.55
N GLU A 280 28.40 2.13 1.49
CA GLU A 280 29.11 2.43 0.25
C GLU A 280 28.64 3.74 -0.39
N ARG A 281 27.35 4.07 -0.25
CA ARG A 281 26.75 5.26 -0.86
C ARG A 281 26.96 6.53 -0.02
N PHE A 282 26.77 6.46 1.30
CA PHE A 282 26.76 7.63 2.17
C PHE A 282 28.07 7.89 2.94
N GLY A 283 29.05 6.98 2.87
CA GLY A 283 30.45 7.28 3.26
C GLY A 283 31.01 6.49 4.45
N GLY A 284 31.23 5.18 4.28
CA GLY A 284 32.25 4.42 5.02
C GLY A 284 33.53 4.23 4.18
N GLU A 285 34.71 4.22 4.81
CA GLU A 285 35.96 3.84 4.14
C GLU A 285 35.84 2.43 3.53
N GLY A 286 35.79 2.35 2.20
CA GLY A 286 35.98 1.12 1.43
C GLY A 286 34.88 0.07 1.52
N SER A 287 34.78 -0.76 0.48
CA SER A 287 33.98 -1.99 0.47
C SER A 287 34.43 -2.91 1.63
N MET A 288 33.77 -2.81 2.78
CA MET A 288 34.01 -3.73 3.89
C MET A 288 33.53 -5.13 3.51
N SER A 289 34.35 -6.15 3.77
CA SER A 289 33.87 -7.53 3.73
C SER A 289 32.78 -7.76 4.79
N ILE A 290 31.91 -8.76 4.60
CA ILE A 290 30.85 -9.10 5.57
C ILE A 290 31.39 -9.27 7.00
N VAL A 291 32.59 -9.85 7.14
CA VAL A 291 33.23 -10.09 8.44
C VAL A 291 33.68 -8.78 9.09
N GLN A 292 34.28 -7.87 8.33
CA GLN A 292 34.67 -6.55 8.83
C GLN A 292 33.46 -5.71 9.19
N ALA A 293 32.42 -5.72 8.34
CA ALA A 293 31.16 -5.05 8.61
C ALA A 293 30.49 -5.55 9.90
N MET A 294 30.48 -6.86 10.16
CA MET A 294 29.89 -7.43 11.39
C MET A 294 30.68 -7.09 12.66
N LEU A 295 31.97 -6.78 12.54
CA LEU A 295 32.85 -6.38 13.65
C LEU A 295 32.92 -4.86 13.82
N ASP A 296 32.42 -4.09 12.86
CA ASP A 296 32.40 -2.63 12.89
C ASP A 296 31.47 -2.15 14.03
N PRO A 297 31.88 -1.20 14.88
CA PRO A 297 31.02 -0.64 15.92
C PRO A 297 29.69 -0.04 15.41
N ARG A 298 29.62 0.34 14.12
CA ARG A 298 28.40 0.79 13.45
C ARG A 298 27.40 -0.35 13.22
N TRP A 299 27.84 -1.60 13.28
CA TRP A 299 26.99 -2.79 13.24
C TRP A 299 26.37 -3.09 14.62
N ASN A 300 25.60 -2.13 15.12
CA ASN A 300 24.72 -2.34 16.26
C ASN A 300 23.54 -3.25 15.88
N VAL A 301 22.79 -3.70 16.88
CA VAL A 301 21.53 -4.43 16.67
C VAL A 301 20.39 -3.55 17.18
N PRO A 302 19.71 -2.77 16.32
CA PRO A 302 19.84 -2.65 14.85
C PRO A 302 20.96 -1.69 14.39
N PRO A 303 21.54 -1.87 13.17
CA PRO A 303 22.58 -1.02 12.63
C PRO A 303 21.98 0.30 12.18
N GLU A 304 22.80 1.35 12.28
CA GLU A 304 22.42 2.71 11.97
C GLU A 304 23.26 3.23 10.79
N VAL A 305 22.61 3.96 9.90
CA VAL A 305 23.21 4.55 8.71
C VAL A 305 22.98 6.04 8.74
N ASP A 306 24.06 6.82 8.63
CA ASP A 306 24.03 8.26 8.42
C ASP A 306 23.97 8.54 6.91
N CYS A 307 22.95 9.28 6.47
CA CYS A 307 22.77 9.69 5.07
C CYS A 307 23.46 11.02 4.74
N GLY A 308 24.04 11.70 5.74
CA GLY A 308 24.47 13.08 5.65
C GLY A 308 23.32 14.06 5.89
N GLY A 309 23.65 15.33 6.19
CA GLY A 309 22.65 16.38 6.40
C GLY A 309 21.82 16.22 7.68
N GLY A 310 22.26 15.38 8.63
CA GLY A 310 21.56 15.09 9.88
C GLY A 310 20.52 13.96 9.78
N GLN A 311 20.27 13.43 8.58
CA GLN A 311 19.37 12.31 8.37
C GLN A 311 20.07 10.98 8.68
N HIS A 312 19.43 10.15 9.48
CA HIS A 312 19.90 8.81 9.81
C HIS A 312 18.74 7.82 9.84
N PHE A 313 19.02 6.55 9.58
CA PHE A 313 18.02 5.48 9.68
C PHE A 313 18.59 4.21 10.31
N LYS A 314 17.71 3.47 11.01
CA LYS A 314 18.04 2.17 11.63
C LYS A 314 17.43 1.02 10.85
N VAL A 315 18.16 -0.08 10.70
CA VAL A 315 17.71 -1.25 9.90
C VAL A 315 17.32 -2.44 10.78
N PHE A 316 16.02 -2.66 10.92
CA PHE A 316 15.42 -3.74 11.69
C PHE A 316 15.25 -5.00 10.86
N LEU A 317 15.39 -6.16 11.51
CA LEU A 317 15.00 -7.45 10.94
C LEU A 317 13.70 -7.88 11.63
N LEU A 318 12.66 -8.11 10.85
CA LEU A 318 11.39 -8.64 11.33
C LEU A 318 11.18 -10.07 10.81
N ASP A 319 10.50 -10.88 11.59
CA ASP A 319 10.20 -12.26 11.21
C ASP A 319 9.18 -12.31 10.06
N SER A 320 9.31 -13.30 9.17
CA SER A 320 8.32 -13.54 8.12
C SER A 320 7.01 -14.05 8.71
N VAL A 321 5.88 -13.63 8.11
CA VAL A 321 4.54 -14.11 8.49
C VAL A 321 4.12 -15.36 7.69
N GLU A 322 4.98 -15.85 6.79
CA GLU A 322 4.75 -16.99 5.86
C GLU A 322 3.33 -17.03 5.30
N LEU A 323 3.05 -16.15 4.33
CA LEU A 323 1.75 -16.13 3.68
C LEU A 323 1.73 -17.10 2.50
N VAL A 324 0.80 -18.06 2.51
CA VAL A 324 0.59 -18.97 1.38
C VAL A 324 -0.22 -18.23 0.32
N ASN A 325 0.43 -17.85 -0.79
CA ASN A 325 -0.32 -17.33 -1.91
C ASN A 325 -0.90 -18.48 -2.74
N SER A 326 -2.18 -18.75 -2.52
CA SER A 326 -2.93 -19.75 -3.30
C SER A 326 -3.71 -19.15 -4.46
N VAL A 327 -3.70 -17.82 -4.62
CA VAL A 327 -4.54 -17.09 -5.58
C VAL A 327 -3.66 -16.37 -6.61
N PRO A 328 -3.85 -16.64 -7.91
CA PRO A 328 -3.18 -15.88 -8.98
C PRO A 328 -3.40 -14.37 -8.85
N VAL A 329 -2.33 -13.58 -8.97
CA VAL A 329 -2.36 -12.12 -8.88
C VAL A 329 -3.45 -11.46 -9.73
N PRO A 330 -3.69 -11.84 -11.01
CA PRO A 330 -4.76 -11.25 -11.81
C PRO A 330 -6.16 -11.40 -11.19
N LEU A 331 -6.42 -12.50 -10.48
CA LEU A 331 -7.70 -12.73 -9.82
C LEU A 331 -7.84 -11.86 -8.57
N LEU A 332 -6.76 -11.67 -7.82
CA LEU A 332 -6.74 -10.75 -6.67
C LEU A 332 -6.97 -9.30 -7.12
N ASN A 333 -6.28 -8.87 -8.18
CA ASN A 333 -6.43 -7.53 -8.75
C ASN A 333 -7.87 -7.32 -9.26
N ARG A 334 -8.43 -8.31 -9.97
CA ARG A 334 -9.84 -8.29 -10.39
C ARG A 334 -10.79 -8.14 -9.20
N GLN A 335 -10.55 -8.86 -8.10
CA GLN A 335 -11.39 -8.76 -6.90
C GLN A 335 -11.34 -7.37 -6.27
N ARG A 336 -10.15 -6.74 -6.20
CA ARG A 336 -10.01 -5.36 -5.71
C ARG A 336 -10.80 -4.36 -6.54
N TRP A 337 -10.74 -4.47 -7.87
CA TRP A 337 -11.51 -3.61 -8.75
C TRP A 337 -13.01 -3.80 -8.61
N LEU A 338 -13.47 -5.05 -8.44
CA LEU A 338 -14.88 -5.30 -8.13
C LEU A 338 -15.29 -4.68 -6.80
N GLN A 339 -14.45 -4.76 -5.76
CA GLN A 339 -14.72 -4.10 -4.48
C GLN A 339 -14.77 -2.57 -4.61
N TYR A 340 -13.93 -1.97 -5.45
CA TYR A 340 -13.98 -0.52 -5.72
C TYR A 340 -15.31 -0.09 -6.38
N PHE A 341 -15.76 -0.81 -7.40
CA PHE A 341 -16.97 -0.42 -8.15
C PHE A 341 -18.28 -0.83 -7.48
N PHE A 342 -18.29 -1.98 -6.80
CA PHE A 342 -19.52 -2.60 -6.28
C PHE A 342 -19.55 -2.72 -4.75
N GLY A 343 -18.45 -2.37 -4.06
CA GLY A 343 -18.33 -2.46 -2.61
C GLY A 343 -18.08 -3.89 -2.12
N THR A 344 -18.32 -4.08 -0.82
CA THR A 344 -18.23 -5.38 -0.14
C THR A 344 -19.64 -5.90 0.18
N PRO A 345 -19.79 -7.16 0.63
CA PRO A 345 -21.07 -7.67 1.09
C PRO A 345 -21.70 -6.87 2.25
N THR A 346 -20.87 -6.27 3.11
CA THR A 346 -21.33 -5.42 4.24
C THR A 346 -21.64 -4.00 3.81
N SER A 347 -20.85 -3.46 2.88
CA SER A 347 -20.95 -2.10 2.39
C SER A 347 -21.05 -2.08 0.86
N PRO A 348 -22.23 -2.40 0.31
CA PRO A 348 -22.44 -2.41 -1.14
C PRO A 348 -22.41 -0.99 -1.69
N VAL A 349 -21.72 -0.81 -2.81
CA VAL A 349 -21.66 0.45 -3.55
C VAL A 349 -22.46 0.31 -4.84
N LYS A 350 -23.23 1.35 -5.18
CA LYS A 350 -23.98 1.39 -6.44
C LYS A 350 -23.22 2.26 -7.44
N PRO A 351 -22.54 1.66 -8.43
CA PRO A 351 -21.86 2.44 -9.45
C PRO A 351 -22.89 3.11 -10.37
N THR A 352 -22.48 4.19 -10.99
CA THR A 352 -23.31 5.00 -11.90
C THR A 352 -22.70 5.00 -13.29
N LEU A 353 -23.55 4.89 -14.32
CA LEU A 353 -23.13 5.06 -15.71
C LEU A 353 -23.19 6.54 -16.09
N ILE A 354 -22.10 7.04 -16.65
CA ILE A 354 -21.98 8.40 -17.15
C ILE A 354 -21.49 8.35 -18.59
N THR A 355 -22.20 9.03 -19.49
CA THR A 355 -21.74 9.26 -20.87
C THR A 355 -21.17 10.67 -21.00
N LEU A 356 -19.98 10.75 -21.58
CA LEU A 356 -19.23 11.97 -21.88
C LEU A 356 -19.07 12.10 -23.39
N GLU A 357 -18.99 13.33 -23.88
CA GLU A 357 -18.60 13.60 -25.26
C GLU A 357 -17.08 13.50 -25.41
N ALA A 358 -16.60 13.09 -26.58
CA ALA A 358 -15.17 13.00 -26.88
C ALA A 358 -14.46 14.36 -26.72
N SER A 359 -15.17 15.47 -26.97
CA SER A 359 -14.68 16.84 -26.79
C SER A 359 -14.33 17.16 -25.33
N GLN A 360 -15.05 16.56 -24.38
CA GLN A 360 -14.97 16.80 -22.93
C GLN A 360 -13.85 16.02 -22.24
N VAL A 361 -13.13 15.16 -22.98
CA VAL A 361 -12.18 14.21 -22.40
C VAL A 361 -10.81 14.35 -23.05
N ARG A 362 -9.76 14.23 -22.23
CA ARG A 362 -8.39 14.01 -22.65
C ARG A 362 -7.90 12.71 -22.05
N VAL A 363 -7.17 11.93 -22.84
CA VAL A 363 -6.52 10.71 -22.37
C VAL A 363 -5.01 10.91 -22.43
N ALA A 364 -4.34 10.56 -21.34
CA ALA A 364 -2.91 10.75 -21.20
C ALA A 364 -2.21 9.56 -20.54
N THR A 365 -0.91 9.48 -20.79
CA THR A 365 0.03 8.63 -20.06
C THR A 365 1.15 9.50 -19.49
N VAL A 366 1.72 9.09 -18.37
CA VAL A 366 2.85 9.79 -17.75
C VAL A 366 4.08 8.88 -17.81
N GLY A 367 5.22 9.44 -18.23
CA GLY A 367 6.50 8.76 -18.33
C GLY A 367 6.70 7.88 -19.58
N ALA A 368 5.71 7.78 -20.47
CA ALA A 368 5.80 6.96 -21.69
C ALA A 368 6.85 7.47 -22.71
N ALA A 369 7.02 8.79 -22.82
CA ALA A 369 7.95 9.40 -23.78
C ALA A 369 9.43 9.06 -23.52
N ALA A 370 9.79 8.77 -22.26
CA ALA A 370 11.17 8.46 -21.89
C ALA A 370 11.68 7.14 -22.51
N ILE A 371 10.79 6.18 -22.78
CA ILE A 371 11.16 4.87 -23.34
C ILE A 371 11.40 4.96 -24.85
N ALA A 372 10.59 5.74 -25.58
CA ALA A 372 10.75 5.92 -27.03
C ALA A 372 12.09 6.59 -27.41
N ALA A 373 12.58 7.51 -26.56
CA ALA A 373 13.89 8.13 -26.72
C ALA A 373 15.06 7.15 -26.47
N MET A 374 14.85 6.09 -25.68
CA MET A 374 15.88 5.09 -25.38
C MET A 374 16.04 4.01 -26.47
N SER A 375 15.07 3.86 -27.38
CA SER A 375 15.06 2.78 -28.37
C SER A 375 15.72 3.12 -29.71
N THR A 376 16.18 4.36 -29.92
CA THR A 376 16.71 4.84 -31.22
C THR A 376 18.23 5.00 -31.28
N LEU A 377 18.98 4.70 -30.21
CA LEU A 377 20.44 4.83 -30.21
C LEU A 377 21.11 3.47 -30.02
N LEU A 378 21.75 2.99 -31.08
CA LEU A 378 22.72 1.89 -31.06
C LEU A 378 23.88 2.24 -30.10
N PRO A 379 24.45 1.25 -29.37
CA PRO A 379 25.52 1.52 -28.42
C PRO A 379 26.84 1.72 -29.18
N MET A 380 27.21 2.97 -29.40
CA MET A 380 28.60 3.32 -29.70
C MET A 380 29.32 3.41 -28.36
N MET A 381 30.27 2.49 -28.14
CA MET A 381 31.31 2.64 -27.13
C MET A 381 32.08 3.90 -27.47
N ASP A 382 31.91 4.96 -26.68
CA ASP A 382 32.99 5.68 -26.01
C ASP A 382 32.49 7.03 -25.46
N SER A 383 33.02 7.39 -24.29
CA SER A 383 32.97 8.69 -23.61
C SER A 383 31.64 9.17 -22.96
N GLU A 384 31.60 8.97 -21.64
CA GLU A 384 31.25 9.95 -20.60
C GLU A 384 29.88 10.66 -20.64
N ASP A 385 29.00 10.13 -19.78
CA ASP A 385 27.91 10.67 -18.92
C ASP A 385 27.56 12.18 -18.82
N ALA A 386 28.06 13.09 -19.66
CA ALA A 386 27.83 14.54 -19.52
C ALA A 386 26.67 15.11 -20.36
N ASP A 387 26.17 14.38 -21.38
CA ASP A 387 25.15 14.92 -22.32
C ASP A 387 23.87 14.07 -22.42
N ARG A 388 23.53 13.31 -21.36
CA ARG A 388 22.15 12.83 -21.15
C ARG A 388 21.28 14.02 -20.75
N GLN A 389 20.89 14.86 -21.73
CA GLN A 389 19.88 15.90 -21.53
C GLN A 389 18.70 15.31 -20.75
N LYS A 390 18.37 15.95 -19.62
CA LYS A 390 17.29 15.58 -18.68
C LYS A 390 15.98 15.38 -19.43
N ALA A 391 15.74 14.18 -19.96
CA ALA A 391 14.41 13.77 -20.38
C ALA A 391 13.51 13.90 -19.15
N ASP A 392 12.39 14.59 -19.32
CA ASP A 392 11.45 14.78 -18.23
C ASP A 392 10.91 13.43 -17.78
N VAL A 393 11.25 13.05 -16.55
CA VAL A 393 10.91 11.74 -15.96
C VAL A 393 9.39 11.51 -15.98
N ALA A 394 8.61 12.58 -15.84
CA ALA A 394 7.16 12.57 -15.82
C ALA A 394 6.57 13.22 -17.10
N ALA A 395 7.22 13.08 -18.25
CA ALA A 395 6.69 13.56 -19.52
C ALA A 395 5.27 13.05 -19.76
N VAL A 396 4.35 13.96 -20.15
CA VAL A 396 2.96 13.61 -20.42
C VAL A 396 2.81 13.35 -21.92
N SER A 397 2.14 12.26 -22.28
CA SER A 397 1.82 11.94 -23.67
C SER A 397 0.32 11.81 -23.80
N PHE A 398 -0.28 12.68 -24.61
CA PHE A 398 -1.71 12.64 -24.91
C PHE A 398 -1.99 11.66 -26.04
N THR A 399 -3.13 10.98 -25.95
CA THR A 399 -3.55 9.99 -26.94
C THR A 399 -5.01 10.22 -27.30
N THR A 400 -5.37 9.99 -28.55
CA THR A 400 -6.78 10.10 -28.97
C THR A 400 -7.56 8.87 -28.53
N LEU A 401 -8.88 9.01 -28.36
CA LEU A 401 -9.76 7.90 -27.97
C LEU A 401 -9.77 6.74 -28.98
N GLN A 402 -9.37 6.99 -30.23
CA GLN A 402 -9.37 5.99 -31.31
C GLN A 402 -8.07 5.19 -31.38
N ASP A 403 -6.96 5.76 -30.88
CA ASP A 403 -5.63 5.13 -30.96
C ASP A 403 -5.38 4.13 -29.82
N VAL A 404 -6.33 3.97 -28.89
CA VAL A 404 -6.18 3.12 -27.69
C VAL A 404 -7.39 2.20 -27.54
N ALA A 405 -7.11 0.94 -27.26
CA ALA A 405 -8.13 -0.01 -26.83
C ALA A 405 -8.61 0.33 -25.40
N LEU A 406 -9.68 1.12 -25.32
CA LEU A 406 -10.27 1.58 -24.06
C LEU A 406 -11.37 0.67 -23.54
N LYS A 407 -12.06 -0.10 -24.38
CA LYS A 407 -13.16 -0.96 -23.92
C LYS A 407 -12.70 -1.94 -22.84
N ASP A 408 -13.49 -2.08 -21.77
CA ASP A 408 -13.24 -2.91 -20.59
C ASP A 408 -12.00 -2.48 -19.77
N ARG A 409 -11.34 -1.38 -20.15
CA ARG A 409 -10.17 -0.85 -19.45
C ARG A 409 -10.59 0.01 -18.27
N ILE A 410 -9.81 -0.04 -17.20
CA ILE A 410 -9.94 0.88 -16.09
C ILE A 410 -9.07 2.11 -16.37
N VAL A 411 -9.61 3.30 -16.16
CA VAL A 411 -8.89 4.56 -16.30
C VAL A 411 -8.87 5.29 -14.96
N ALA A 412 -7.75 5.96 -14.66
CA ALA A 412 -7.62 6.80 -13.48
C ALA A 412 -8.07 8.22 -13.83
N ILE A 413 -8.95 8.79 -13.02
CA ILE A 413 -9.52 10.13 -13.22
C ILE A 413 -8.59 11.13 -12.53
N SER A 414 -7.86 11.92 -13.31
CA SER A 414 -6.96 12.92 -12.73
C SER A 414 -7.75 14.09 -12.12
N THR A 415 -7.22 14.70 -11.07
CA THR A 415 -7.69 16.00 -10.58
C THR A 415 -7.40 17.14 -11.56
N ALA A 416 -6.52 16.94 -12.54
CA ALA A 416 -6.18 17.94 -13.54
C ALA A 416 -7.30 18.09 -14.58
N THR A 417 -7.74 19.33 -14.78
CA THR A 417 -8.79 19.71 -15.73
C THR A 417 -8.25 20.70 -16.75
N GLU A 418 -8.80 20.67 -17.97
CA GLU A 418 -8.41 21.60 -19.05
C GLU A 418 -8.98 23.01 -18.84
N TYR A 419 -10.12 23.10 -18.15
CA TYR A 419 -10.78 24.35 -17.80
C TYR A 419 -10.81 24.52 -16.27
N GLU A 420 -10.81 25.77 -15.85
CA GLU A 420 -10.96 26.19 -14.46
C GLU A 420 -12.13 27.17 -14.36
N ARG A 421 -12.97 27.00 -13.33
CA ARG A 421 -14.10 27.89 -13.08
C ARG A 421 -13.64 29.02 -12.16
N SER A 422 -13.81 30.27 -12.60
CA SER A 422 -13.50 31.45 -11.79
C SER A 422 -14.50 31.61 -10.62
N PRO A 423 -14.19 32.43 -9.61
CA PRO A 423 -15.13 32.72 -8.51
C PRO A 423 -16.47 33.28 -9.00
N ASP A 424 -16.48 33.93 -10.16
CA ASP A 424 -17.67 34.51 -10.80
C ASP A 424 -18.47 33.48 -11.62
N GLY A 425 -17.97 32.24 -11.72
CA GLY A 425 -18.62 31.13 -12.42
C GLY A 425 -18.23 30.96 -13.89
N GLU A 426 -17.41 31.84 -14.46
CA GLU A 426 -16.94 31.73 -15.84
C GLU A 426 -15.89 30.62 -16.01
N LEU A 427 -15.93 29.92 -17.13
CA LEU A 427 -14.97 28.87 -17.47
C LEU A 427 -13.81 29.46 -18.30
N HIS A 428 -12.59 29.28 -17.81
CA HIS A 428 -11.38 29.67 -18.51
C HIS A 428 -10.56 28.46 -18.89
N ARG A 429 -10.18 28.37 -20.18
CA ARG A 429 -9.28 27.33 -20.65
C ARG A 429 -7.86 27.61 -20.18
N LEU A 430 -7.23 26.62 -19.56
CA LEU A 430 -5.86 26.75 -19.08
C LEU A 430 -4.86 26.70 -20.25
N PRO A 431 -3.72 27.42 -20.14
CA PRO A 431 -2.61 27.21 -21.05
C PRO A 431 -2.15 25.75 -21.01
N PHE A 432 -1.80 25.19 -22.17
CA PHE A 432 -1.41 23.78 -22.29
C PHE A 432 -0.28 23.38 -21.32
N SER A 433 0.74 24.22 -21.16
CA SER A 433 1.84 23.97 -20.24
C SER A 433 1.42 23.91 -18.76
N VAL A 434 0.38 24.67 -18.38
CA VAL A 434 -0.19 24.65 -17.03
C VAL A 434 -0.98 23.36 -16.81
N PHE A 435 -1.81 22.98 -17.78
CA PHE A 435 -2.56 21.73 -17.74
C PHE A 435 -1.63 20.51 -17.68
N GLU A 436 -0.61 20.48 -18.51
CA GLU A 436 0.40 19.42 -18.51
C GLU A 436 1.13 19.33 -17.15
N ARG A 437 1.55 20.47 -16.60
CA ARG A 437 2.14 20.53 -15.26
C ARG A 437 1.18 20.01 -14.19
N ARG A 438 -0.11 20.38 -14.25
CA ARG A 438 -1.13 19.86 -13.32
C ARG A 438 -1.28 18.35 -13.41
N ILE A 439 -1.15 17.74 -14.59
CA ILE A 439 -1.16 16.27 -14.73
C ILE A 439 0.04 15.65 -14.02
N ARG A 440 1.24 16.23 -14.18
CA ARG A 440 2.49 15.69 -13.59
C ARG A 440 2.56 15.77 -12.07
N HIS A 441 1.86 16.73 -11.48
CA HIS A 441 1.83 16.96 -10.03
C HIS A 441 0.48 16.59 -9.39
N GLY A 442 -0.49 16.21 -10.21
CA GLY A 442 -1.87 15.97 -9.80
C GLY A 442 -2.05 14.61 -9.15
N THR A 443 -3.13 14.48 -8.38
CA THR A 443 -3.57 13.21 -7.83
C THR A 443 -4.71 12.65 -8.69
N VAL A 444 -5.19 11.48 -8.30
CA VAL A 444 -6.32 10.80 -8.91
C VAL A 444 -7.54 10.96 -8.00
N LEU A 445 -8.63 11.47 -8.57
CA LEU A 445 -9.95 11.59 -7.91
C LEU A 445 -10.57 10.22 -7.64
N GLY A 446 -10.33 9.27 -8.53
CA GLY A 446 -10.84 7.92 -8.47
C GLY A 446 -10.60 7.19 -9.79
N PHE A 447 -11.25 6.05 -9.97
CA PHE A 447 -11.16 5.23 -11.17
C PHE A 447 -12.52 5.06 -11.84
N ALA A 448 -12.50 4.85 -13.15
CA ALA A 448 -13.66 4.55 -13.96
C ALA A 448 -13.41 3.32 -14.83
N LEU A 449 -14.43 2.48 -15.01
CA LEU A 449 -14.40 1.39 -16.00
C LEU A 449 -15.03 1.88 -17.30
N VAL A 450 -14.34 1.69 -18.42
CA VAL A 450 -14.86 2.06 -19.73
C VAL A 450 -15.77 0.96 -20.27
N GLU A 451 -17.07 1.23 -20.28
CA GLU A 451 -18.11 0.31 -20.78
C GLU A 451 -18.21 0.32 -22.30
N SER A 452 -18.15 1.51 -22.90
CA SER A 452 -18.17 1.66 -24.35
C SER A 452 -17.46 2.92 -24.80
N VAL A 453 -16.86 2.86 -25.99
CA VAL A 453 -16.19 3.98 -26.65
C VAL A 453 -16.64 4.05 -28.11
N THR A 454 -17.02 5.25 -28.54
CA THR A 454 -17.29 5.61 -29.94
C THR A 454 -16.47 6.86 -30.29
N PRO A 455 -16.37 7.24 -31.57
CA PRO A 455 -15.66 8.46 -31.97
C PRO A 455 -16.18 9.74 -31.30
N GLU A 456 -17.46 9.77 -30.93
CA GLU A 456 -18.14 10.95 -30.38
C GLU A 456 -18.39 10.85 -28.87
N ARG A 457 -18.46 9.64 -28.31
CA ARG A 457 -18.92 9.41 -26.93
C ARG A 457 -18.12 8.34 -26.22
N LEU A 458 -17.96 8.55 -24.92
CA LEU A 458 -17.34 7.62 -24.00
C LEU A 458 -18.31 7.35 -22.84
N THR A 459 -18.64 6.09 -22.60
CA THR A 459 -19.49 5.70 -21.46
C THR A 459 -18.65 5.01 -20.40
N LEU A 460 -18.75 5.52 -19.18
CA LEU A 460 -17.96 5.14 -18.03
C LEU A 460 -18.86 4.64 -16.91
N LEU A 461 -18.46 3.57 -16.26
CA LEU A 461 -18.97 3.16 -14.95
C LEU A 461 -18.09 3.79 -13.87
N VAL A 462 -18.67 4.66 -13.05
CA VAL A 462 -17.97 5.36 -11.95
C VAL A 462 -18.55 4.99 -10.60
N SER A 463 -17.70 5.02 -9.57
CA SER A 463 -18.07 4.75 -8.17
C SER A 463 -17.81 6.00 -7.34
N GLY A 464 -18.87 6.61 -6.78
CA GLY A 464 -18.77 7.70 -5.80
C GLY A 464 -18.09 9.01 -6.27
N CYS A 465 -17.74 9.15 -7.54
CA CYS A 465 -17.01 10.30 -8.08
C CYS A 465 -17.93 11.16 -8.98
N PRO A 466 -18.40 12.33 -8.51
CA PRO A 466 -19.10 13.27 -9.39
C PRO A 466 -18.11 13.83 -10.42
N LEU A 467 -18.51 13.81 -11.69
CA LEU A 467 -17.71 14.34 -12.80
C LEU A 467 -18.35 15.61 -13.36
N ASP A 468 -17.65 16.73 -13.26
CA ASP A 468 -18.05 17.97 -13.93
C ASP A 468 -17.57 17.94 -15.39
N LYS A 469 -18.51 17.74 -16.31
CA LYS A 469 -18.23 17.55 -17.74
C LYS A 469 -17.75 18.83 -18.42
N GLU A 470 -17.99 19.99 -17.79
CA GLU A 470 -17.63 21.29 -18.35
C GLU A 470 -16.14 21.60 -18.15
N LEU A 471 -15.46 20.89 -17.24
CA LEU A 471 -14.07 21.18 -16.88
C LEU A 471 -13.04 20.58 -17.85
N GLY A 472 -13.45 19.78 -18.84
CA GLY A 472 -12.51 19.08 -19.74
C GLY A 472 -11.64 18.09 -18.96
N LEU A 473 -12.21 16.91 -18.69
CA LEU A 473 -11.66 15.90 -17.79
C LEU A 473 -10.42 15.23 -18.39
N CYS A 474 -9.45 14.90 -17.54
CA CYS A 474 -8.26 14.15 -17.93
C CYS A 474 -8.27 12.73 -17.33
N PHE A 475 -8.14 11.72 -18.18
CA PHE A 475 -8.00 10.32 -17.79
C PHE A 475 -6.59 9.82 -18.05
N LEU A 476 -5.99 9.22 -17.02
CA LEU A 476 -4.71 8.54 -17.10
C LEU A 476 -4.95 7.07 -17.42
N LEU A 477 -4.25 6.58 -18.45
CA LEU A 477 -4.33 5.18 -18.82
C LEU A 477 -3.73 4.29 -17.74
N THR A 478 -4.40 3.16 -17.50
CA THR A 478 -3.88 2.06 -16.70
C THR A 478 -3.71 0.83 -17.59
N GLU A 479 -2.90 -0.13 -17.16
CA GLU A 479 -2.79 -1.44 -17.81
C GLU A 479 -3.90 -2.42 -17.37
N GLU A 480 -4.79 -1.99 -16.48
CA GLU A 480 -5.80 -2.84 -15.87
C GLU A 480 -7.05 -2.95 -16.75
N VAL A 481 -7.50 -4.19 -16.96
CA VAL A 481 -8.68 -4.52 -17.75
C VAL A 481 -9.60 -5.41 -16.95
N LEU A 482 -10.85 -5.00 -16.79
CA LEU A 482 -11.88 -5.75 -16.10
C LEU A 482 -12.74 -6.47 -17.14
N LYS A 483 -12.27 -7.61 -17.64
CA LYS A 483 -13.07 -8.44 -18.54
C LYS A 483 -14.27 -9.04 -17.78
N SER A 484 -15.44 -8.92 -18.39
CA SER A 484 -16.71 -9.52 -17.94
C SER A 484 -16.59 -11.03 -17.76
#